data_AF-A0A4S8EZV9-F1
#
_entry.id   AF-A0A4S8EZV9-F1
#
_cell.length_a   1.000
_cell.length_b   1.000
_cell.length_c   1.000
_cell.angle_alpha   90.00
_cell.angle_beta   90.00
_cell.angle_gamma   90.00
#
_symmetry.space_group_name_H-M   'P 1'
#
loop_
_entity.id
_entity.type
_entity.pdbx_description
1 polymer ?
#
loop_
_entity_poly.entity_id
_entity_poly.type
_entity_poly.pdbx_seq_one_letter_code
_entity_poly.pdbx_strand_id
1 'polypeptide(L)'
;MTWIKIDTASDLELLNQSNCWDDSTTLKFYASNKDYDYFPPDRAAVGGFFSFNIHLLLEACSADKPILELVFIGADWTNLQYLSSPHFFNSRIDKLKRVYIESSNGDTEMRCSRLIYRYMEENEIHFSSRHFLVT
;
A
#
# COMPACT_ATOMS: atom_id res chain seq x y z
N MET A 1 -1.02 7.80 -16.31
CA MET A 1 -0.36 8.02 -15.00
C MET A 1 0.54 6.84 -14.72
N THR A 2 1.73 7.08 -14.17
CA THR A 2 2.77 6.06 -14.02
C THR A 2 2.77 5.53 -12.58
N TRP A 3 2.62 4.22 -12.44
CA TRP A 3 2.80 3.53 -11.15
C TRP A 3 4.28 3.44 -10.80
N ILE A 4 4.60 3.75 -9.53
CA ILE A 4 5.95 3.65 -8.98
C ILE A 4 6.02 2.36 -8.16
N LYS A 5 7.08 1.58 -8.36
CA LYS A 5 7.31 0.31 -7.66
C LYS A 5 8.25 0.51 -6.49
N ILE A 6 8.01 -0.21 -5.40
CA ILE A 6 8.87 -0.26 -4.22
C ILE A 6 9.58 -1.61 -4.23
N ASP A 7 10.78 -1.66 -4.84
CA ASP A 7 11.55 -2.88 -5.05
C ASP A 7 12.76 -2.98 -4.11
N THR A 8 13.22 -1.85 -3.56
CA THR A 8 14.40 -1.73 -2.70
C THR A 8 14.12 -0.92 -1.43
N ALA A 9 14.98 -1.08 -0.41
CA ALA A 9 14.90 -0.27 0.81
C ALA A 9 15.04 1.24 0.51
N SER A 10 15.78 1.61 -0.53
CA SER A 10 15.89 3.00 -0.98
C SER A 10 14.59 3.54 -1.56
N ASP A 11 13.83 2.73 -2.32
CA ASP A 11 12.52 3.14 -2.83
C ASP A 11 11.53 3.39 -1.69
N LEU A 12 11.58 2.53 -0.66
CA LEU A 12 10.76 2.65 0.54
C LEU A 12 11.10 3.91 1.33
N GLU A 13 12.39 4.20 1.48
CA GLU A 13 12.85 5.43 2.12
C GLU A 13 12.42 6.68 1.34
N LEU A 14 12.45 6.65 0.00
CA LEU A 14 11.95 7.74 -0.83
C LEU A 14 10.45 7.98 -0.64
N LEU A 15 9.65 6.91 -0.56
CA LEU A 15 8.22 7.00 -0.25
C LEU A 15 8.00 7.58 1.16
N ASN A 16 8.83 7.21 2.14
CA ASN A 16 8.76 7.75 3.49
C ASN A 16 9.03 9.24 3.53
N GLN A 17 10.01 9.71 2.76
CA GLN A 17 10.38 11.11 2.67
C GLN A 17 9.42 11.94 1.80
N SER A 18 8.66 11.31 0.91
CA SER A 18 7.75 12.02 0.00
C SER A 18 6.38 12.34 0.60
N ASN A 19 6.09 11.89 1.83
CA ASN A 19 4.80 12.10 2.47
C ASN A 19 4.94 12.36 3.98
N CYS A 20 4.18 13.31 4.52
CA CYS A 20 4.07 13.50 5.97
C CYS A 20 3.03 12.52 6.52
N TRP A 21 3.47 11.37 7.01
CA TRP A 21 2.57 10.29 7.47
C TRP A 21 1.73 10.67 8.69
N ASP A 22 2.26 11.51 9.58
CA ASP A 22 1.57 11.96 10.78
C ASP A 22 0.36 12.87 10.46
N ASP A 23 0.41 13.59 9.34
CA ASP A 23 -0.66 14.46 8.85
C ASP A 23 -1.54 13.80 7.77
N SER A 24 -1.17 12.59 7.33
CA SER A 24 -1.91 11.87 6.29
C SER A 24 -3.10 11.12 6.86
N THR A 25 -4.24 11.22 6.20
CA THR A 25 -5.48 10.55 6.64
C THR A 25 -5.93 9.51 5.62
N THR A 26 -6.28 8.30 6.09
CA THR A 26 -6.92 7.30 5.25
C THR A 26 -8.30 7.78 4.82
N LEU A 27 -8.47 7.98 3.52
CA LEU A 27 -9.76 8.31 2.92
C LEU A 27 -10.60 7.06 2.72
N LYS A 28 -9.98 5.99 2.21
CA LYS A 28 -10.66 4.74 1.89
C LYS A 28 -9.65 3.61 1.70
N PHE A 29 -10.06 2.40 2.02
CA PHE A 29 -9.36 1.19 1.56
C PHE A 29 -10.35 0.16 1.03
N TYR A 30 -9.88 -0.74 0.18
CA TYR A 30 -10.63 -1.93 -0.24
C TYR A 30 -9.68 -3.09 -0.48
N ALA A 31 -10.17 -4.30 -0.24
CA ALA A 31 -9.44 -5.54 -0.47
C ALA A 31 -10.16 -6.37 -1.55
N SER A 32 -9.39 -6.98 -2.45
CA SER A 32 -9.93 -7.85 -3.51
C SER A 32 -8.93 -8.93 -3.90
N ASN A 33 -9.42 -10.08 -4.34
CA ASN A 33 -8.58 -11.11 -4.97
C ASN A 33 -8.44 -10.89 -6.48
N LYS A 34 -8.97 -9.79 -7.00
CA LYS A 34 -8.88 -9.45 -8.42
C LYS A 34 -7.47 -8.96 -8.75
N ASP A 35 -6.92 -9.49 -9.83
CA ASP A 35 -5.71 -8.98 -10.46
C ASP A 35 -6.05 -7.85 -11.44
N TYR A 36 -5.13 -6.88 -11.55
CA TYR A 36 -5.24 -5.75 -12.45
C TYR A 36 -4.02 -5.64 -13.36
N ASP A 37 -4.21 -5.11 -14.56
CA ASP A 37 -3.17 -5.06 -15.61
C ASP A 37 -1.93 -4.23 -15.23
N TYR A 38 -2.07 -3.33 -14.25
CA TYR A 38 -0.96 -2.50 -13.76
C TYR A 38 -0.12 -3.16 -12.67
N PHE A 39 -0.48 -4.37 -12.22
CA PHE A 39 0.31 -5.10 -11.24
C PHE A 39 1.64 -5.59 -11.84
N PRO A 40 2.75 -5.55 -11.08
CA PRO A 40 4.00 -6.13 -11.53
C PRO A 40 3.85 -7.63 -11.86
N PRO A 41 4.41 -8.11 -12.99
CA PRO A 41 4.31 -9.51 -13.40
C PRO A 41 5.14 -10.43 -12.50
N ASP A 42 6.17 -9.90 -11.82
CA ASP A 42 7.09 -10.64 -10.96
C ASP A 42 6.58 -10.84 -9.53
N ARG A 43 5.27 -10.68 -9.28
CA ARG A 43 4.69 -10.91 -7.96
C ARG A 43 4.95 -12.36 -7.52
N ALA A 44 5.59 -12.53 -6.37
CA ALA A 44 5.71 -13.87 -5.78
C ALA A 44 4.29 -14.37 -5.48
N ALA A 45 3.99 -15.62 -5.85
CA ALA A 45 2.81 -16.31 -5.35
C ALA A 45 2.94 -16.33 -3.82
N VAL A 46 2.12 -15.53 -3.14
CA VAL A 46 2.13 -15.55 -1.68
C VAL A 46 1.41 -16.83 -1.30
N GLY A 47 2.19 -17.81 -0.88
CA GLY A 47 1.72 -19.15 -0.54
C GLY A 47 0.81 -19.09 0.69
N GLY A 48 -0.48 -18.89 0.45
CA GLY A 48 -1.52 -18.91 1.47
C GLY A 48 -2.89 -18.86 0.80
N PHE A 49 -3.84 -19.62 1.32
CA PHE A 49 -5.23 -19.68 0.81
C PHE A 49 -5.99 -18.33 0.92
N PHE A 50 -5.41 -17.31 1.57
CA PHE A 50 -6.01 -16.00 1.81
C PHE A 50 -4.99 -14.87 1.59
N SER A 51 -4.69 -14.54 0.33
CA SER A 51 -3.97 -13.29 0.00
C SER A 51 -4.92 -12.35 -0.74
N PHE A 52 -4.92 -11.08 -0.34
CA PHE A 52 -5.74 -10.02 -0.94
C PHE A 52 -4.87 -8.92 -1.53
N ASN A 53 -5.34 -8.27 -2.58
CA ASN A 53 -4.79 -7.03 -3.06
C ASN A 53 -5.51 -5.89 -2.34
N ILE A 54 -4.77 -5.12 -1.55
CA ILE A 54 -5.31 -4.02 -0.76
C ILE A 54 -4.94 -2.71 -1.44
N HIS A 55 -5.96 -1.93 -1.77
CA HIS A 55 -5.82 -0.55 -2.20
C HIS A 55 -6.12 0.36 -1.04
N LEU A 56 -5.26 1.34 -0.82
CA LEU A 56 -5.36 2.32 0.25
C LEU A 56 -5.20 3.70 -0.36
N LEU A 57 -6.23 4.53 -0.19
CA LEU A 57 -6.20 5.94 -0.54
C LEU A 57 -5.98 6.78 0.70
N LEU A 58 -5.04 7.69 0.56
CA LEU A 58 -4.62 8.62 1.58
C LEU A 58 -4.74 10.04 1.03
N GLU A 59 -5.17 10.95 1.89
CA GLU A 59 -4.83 12.36 1.71
C GLU A 59 -3.33 12.50 1.97
N ALA A 60 -2.61 12.95 0.96
CA ALA A 60 -1.18 13.16 1.00
C ALA A 60 -0.89 14.65 1.20
N CYS A 61 -0.03 14.95 2.17
CA CYS A 61 0.50 16.30 2.35
C CYS A 61 1.67 16.57 1.39
N SER A 62 1.43 16.43 0.07
CA SER A 62 2.40 16.78 -0.99
C SER A 62 1.97 18.04 -1.74
N ALA A 63 2.92 18.83 -2.22
CA ALA A 63 2.66 20.15 -2.82
C ALA A 63 1.95 20.10 -4.19
N ASP A 64 2.07 18.99 -4.93
CA ASP A 64 1.62 18.92 -6.32
C ASP A 64 0.34 18.09 -6.50
N LYS A 65 0.12 17.08 -5.65
CA LYS A 65 -1.03 16.17 -5.76
C LYS A 65 -1.54 15.74 -4.38
N PRO A 66 -2.84 15.92 -4.10
CA PRO A 66 -3.39 15.74 -2.75
C PRO A 66 -3.69 14.29 -2.40
N ILE A 67 -3.68 13.34 -3.35
CA ILE A 67 -4.04 11.94 -3.09
C ILE A 67 -2.86 11.02 -3.34
N LEU A 68 -2.57 10.16 -2.37
CA LEU A 68 -1.65 9.03 -2.50
C LEU A 68 -2.47 7.73 -2.55
N GLU A 69 -2.32 6.98 -3.65
CA GLU A 69 -2.80 5.61 -3.73
C GLU A 69 -1.65 4.65 -3.51
N LEU A 70 -1.80 3.80 -2.49
CA LEU A 70 -0.93 2.65 -2.21
C LEU A 70 -1.66 1.37 -2.61
N VAL A 71 -0.94 0.43 -3.21
CA VAL A 71 -1.46 -0.90 -3.52
C VAL A 71 -0.52 -1.96 -2.99
N PHE A 72 -0.99 -2.68 -1.98
CA PHE A 72 -0.34 -3.83 -1.38
C PHE A 72 -0.83 -5.09 -2.12
N ILE A 73 0.02 -5.62 -3.00
CA ILE A 73 -0.32 -6.74 -3.88
C ILE A 73 0.05 -8.04 -3.18
N GLY A 74 -0.90 -8.98 -3.12
CA GLY A 74 -0.74 -10.22 -2.38
C GLY A 74 -0.43 -9.97 -0.91
N ALA A 75 -1.20 -9.12 -0.24
CA ALA A 75 -1.13 -8.96 1.20
C ALA A 75 -1.64 -10.24 1.88
N ASP A 76 -0.80 -10.84 2.71
CA ASP A 76 -1.10 -12.06 3.48
C ASP A 76 -1.14 -11.81 4.99
N TRP A 77 -0.85 -10.58 5.39
CA TRP A 77 -1.03 -10.09 6.75
C TRP A 77 -1.33 -8.60 6.73
N THR A 78 -2.36 -8.18 7.45
CA THR A 78 -2.67 -6.77 7.68
C THR A 78 -3.38 -6.61 9.01
N ASN A 79 -2.99 -5.58 9.76
CA ASN A 79 -3.74 -5.07 10.89
C ASN A 79 -4.74 -4.01 10.37
N LEU A 80 -5.99 -4.04 10.84
CA LEU A 80 -7.00 -3.03 10.48
C LEU A 80 -6.64 -1.64 11.03
N GLN A 81 -5.94 -1.60 12.17
CA GLN A 81 -5.45 -0.35 12.74
C GLN A 81 -4.44 0.32 11.80
N TYR A 82 -3.55 -0.47 11.20
CA TYR A 82 -2.59 0.01 10.21
C TYR A 82 -3.28 0.63 8.99
N LEU A 83 -4.33 0.02 8.45
CA LEU A 83 -5.07 0.59 7.31
C LEU A 83 -5.74 1.92 7.64
N SER A 84 -6.10 2.13 8.91
CA SER A 84 -6.75 3.37 9.36
C SER A 84 -5.75 4.52 9.58
N SER A 85 -4.48 4.19 9.86
CA SER A 85 -3.41 5.17 10.09
C SER A 85 -2.07 4.54 9.69
N PRO A 86 -1.78 4.47 8.37
CA PRO A 86 -0.58 3.81 7.87
C PRO A 86 0.66 4.63 8.19
N HIS A 87 1.70 3.94 8.63
CA HIS A 87 2.99 4.53 8.96
C HIS A 87 4.11 3.56 8.57
N PHE A 88 5.20 4.09 8.02
CA PHE A 88 6.27 3.28 7.43
C PHE A 88 7.60 3.34 8.21
N PHE A 89 7.57 3.76 9.47
CA PHE A 89 8.75 3.99 10.32
C PHE A 89 9.67 2.77 10.47
N ASN A 90 9.09 1.57 10.67
CA ASN A 90 9.83 0.32 10.78
C ASN A 90 9.45 -0.59 9.62
N SER A 91 9.97 -0.30 8.43
CA SER A 91 9.64 -1.05 7.23
C SER A 91 10.90 -1.57 6.52
N ARG A 92 10.78 -2.73 5.88
CA ARG A 92 11.89 -3.39 5.19
C ARG A 92 11.44 -4.17 3.97
N ILE A 93 12.38 -4.36 3.05
CA ILE A 93 12.20 -5.18 1.86
C ILE A 93 13.15 -6.38 1.93
N ASP A 94 12.60 -7.59 1.74
CA ASP A 94 13.42 -8.80 1.70
C ASP A 94 14.01 -9.09 0.30
N LYS A 95 14.80 -10.16 0.19
CA LYS A 95 15.44 -10.56 -1.09
C LYS A 95 14.43 -10.96 -2.18
N LEU A 96 13.17 -11.23 -1.82
CA LEU A 96 12.07 -11.55 -2.74
C LEU A 96 11.21 -10.32 -3.06
N LYS A 97 11.67 -9.13 -2.65
CA LYS A 97 10.98 -7.84 -2.73
C LYS A 97 9.68 -7.78 -1.94
N ARG A 98 9.51 -8.66 -0.95
CA ARG A 98 8.34 -8.60 -0.05
C ARG A 98 8.53 -7.44 0.89
N VAL A 99 7.45 -6.69 1.09
CA VAL A 99 7.43 -5.54 1.99
C VAL A 99 6.88 -5.99 3.33
N TYR A 100 7.62 -5.67 4.38
CA TYR A 100 7.23 -5.86 5.77
C TYR A 100 7.17 -4.49 6.41
N ILE A 101 6.07 -4.25 7.12
CA ILE A 101 5.86 -3.06 7.93
C ILE A 101 5.58 -3.54 9.33
N GLU A 102 6.38 -3.07 10.27
CA GLU A 102 6.41 -3.49 11.66
C GLU A 102 6.04 -2.27 12.53
N SER A 103 5.43 -2.53 13.68
CA SER A 103 5.16 -1.50 14.68
C SER A 103 6.46 -1.09 15.37
N SER A 104 6.39 -0.07 16.24
CA SER A 104 7.52 0.30 17.11
C SER A 104 7.97 -0.83 18.03
N ASN A 105 7.09 -1.79 18.32
CA ASN A 105 7.36 -2.95 19.18
C ASN A 105 7.87 -4.18 18.39
N GLY A 106 7.97 -4.09 17.05
CA GLY A 106 8.42 -5.17 16.18
C GLY A 106 7.33 -6.15 15.73
N ASP A 107 6.07 -5.89 16.08
CA ASP A 107 4.94 -6.69 15.57
C ASP A 107 4.69 -6.38 14.10
N THR A 108 4.40 -7.38 13.27
CA THR A 108 4.06 -7.13 11.87
C THR A 108 2.68 -6.47 11.78
N GLU A 109 2.62 -5.30 11.18
CA GLU A 109 1.39 -4.53 10.92
C GLU A 109 0.86 -4.79 9.51
N MET A 110 1.74 -4.94 8.52
CA MET A 110 1.39 -5.22 7.12
C MET A 110 2.49 -6.03 6.45
N ARG A 111 2.10 -7.02 5.66
CA ARG A 111 3.01 -7.78 4.80
C ARG A 111 2.39 -8.03 3.44
N CYS A 112 3.15 -7.77 2.39
CA CYS A 112 2.70 -8.02 1.02
C CYS A 112 3.84 -8.45 0.08
N SER A 113 3.46 -9.02 -1.06
CA SER A 113 4.40 -9.47 -2.10
C SER A 113 5.08 -8.31 -2.82
N ARG A 114 4.30 -7.27 -3.14
CA ARG A 114 4.75 -6.06 -3.83
C ARG A 114 3.96 -4.86 -3.31
N LEU A 115 4.65 -3.73 -3.24
CA LEU A 115 4.02 -2.43 -3.02
C LEU A 115 4.25 -1.56 -4.25
N ILE A 116 3.17 -0.97 -4.74
CA ILE A 116 3.22 0.08 -5.77
C ILE A 116 2.43 1.28 -5.27
N TYR A 117 2.77 2.46 -5.78
CA TYR A 117 2.07 3.68 -5.43
C TYR A 117 2.00 4.66 -6.59
N ARG A 118 1.11 5.65 -6.45
CA ARG A 118 1.04 6.82 -7.32
C ARG A 118 0.42 8.00 -6.58
N TYR A 119 0.80 9.19 -7.01
CA TYR A 119 0.12 10.43 -6.65
C TYR A 119 -0.92 10.79 -7.71
N MET A 120 -2.08 11.23 -7.25
CA MET A 120 -3.24 11.54 -8.09
C MET A 120 -4.00 12.76 -7.58
N GLU A 121 -4.75 13.37 -8.49
CA GLU A 121 -5.73 14.42 -8.21
C GLU A 121 -7.05 13.80 -7.73
N GLU A 122 -7.89 14.58 -7.05
CA GLU A 122 -9.21 14.11 -6.58
C GLU A 122 -10.11 13.63 -7.73
N ASN A 123 -10.05 14.30 -8.89
CA ASN A 123 -10.84 13.94 -10.06
C ASN A 123 -10.34 12.68 -10.79
N GLU A 124 -9.15 12.18 -10.43
CA GLU A 124 -8.55 10.94 -10.95
C GLU A 124 -8.93 9.71 -10.11
N ILE A 125 -9.69 9.90 -9.02
CA ILE A 125 -10.23 8.81 -8.20
C ILE A 125 -11.34 8.08 -8.98
N HIS A 126 -10.94 7.08 -9.76
CA HIS A 126 -11.86 6.22 -10.48
C HIS A 126 -12.25 5.01 -9.62
N PHE A 127 -13.37 5.09 -8.90
CA PHE A 127 -13.98 3.89 -8.31
C PHE A 127 -15.32 3.54 -8.95
N SER A 128 -15.40 2.30 -9.43
CA SER A 128 -16.67 1.58 -9.46
C SER A 128 -17.18 1.47 -8.02
N SER A 129 -18.35 2.01 -7.75
CA SER A 129 -19.01 2.13 -6.44
C SER A 129 -19.45 0.79 -5.81
N ARG A 130 -18.74 -0.31 -6.07
CA ARG A 130 -19.06 -1.63 -5.53
C ARG A 130 -17.83 -2.25 -4.88
N HIS A 131 -18.10 -3.01 -3.82
CA HIS A 131 -17.18 -3.82 -3.02
C HIS A 131 -16.66 -3.11 -1.77
N PHE A 132 -17.51 -3.13 -0.75
CA PHE A 132 -17.13 -3.19 0.66
C PHE A 132 -16.68 -4.62 0.97
N LEU A 133 -15.75 -4.76 1.91
CA LEU A 133 -15.86 -5.77 2.97
C LEU A 133 -15.01 -5.33 4.16
N VAL A 134 -15.71 -4.84 5.18
CA VAL A 134 -15.32 -4.95 6.58
C VAL A 134 -15.98 -6.24 7.07
N THR A 135 -15.17 -7.16 7.59
CA THR A 135 -15.57 -8.08 8.67
C THR A 135 -14.33 -8.42 9.47
#